data_AF-A0A3B1DMR9-F1
#
_entry.id   AF-A0A3B1DMR9-F1
#
_cell.length_a   1.000
_cell.length_b   1.000
_cell.length_c   1.000
_cell.angle_alpha   90.00
_cell.angle_beta   90.00
_cell.angle_gamma   90.00
#
_symmetry.space_group_name_H-M   'P 1'
#
loop_
_entity.id
_entity.type
_entity.pdbx_description
1 polymer ?
#
loop_
_entity_poly.entity_id
_entity_poly.type
_entity_poly.pdbx_seq_one_letter_code
_entity_poly.pdbx_strand_id
1 'polypeptide(L)'
;MRVVIAGGGTGGHLYPGLALAEELKKRDPRTEIVFMGTGHGIEARVVPREGYTIKFIPAEGFVGVSIFKKGRSLYRFLQALKESYGYLREIRPEIVVGSGGYASL
;
A
#
# COMPACT_ATOMS: atom_id res chain seq x y z
N MET A 1 16.25 -9.69 0.87
CA MET A 1 15.55 -8.88 1.89
C MET A 1 14.06 -8.84 1.60
N ARG A 2 13.21 -8.52 2.59
CA ARG A 2 11.76 -8.32 2.40
C ARG A 2 11.38 -6.85 2.59
N VAL A 3 10.75 -6.26 1.58
CA VAL A 3 10.35 -4.85 1.55
C VAL A 3 8.87 -4.72 1.29
N VAL A 4 8.20 -3.91 2.12
CA VAL A 4 6.83 -3.48 1.87
C VAL A 4 6.82 -2.06 1.34
N ILE A 5 6.10 -1.81 0.24
CA ILE A 5 5.90 -0.49 -0.33
C ILE A 5 4.43 -0.12 -0.16
N ALA A 6 4.16 0.81 0.76
CA ALA A 6 2.82 1.29 1.05
C ALA A 6 2.55 2.58 0.28
N GLY A 7 1.52 2.58 -0.57
CA GLY A 7 1.12 3.78 -1.30
C GLY A 7 0.20 3.47 -2.47
N GLY A 8 -0.38 4.53 -3.04
CA GLY A 8 -1.34 4.39 -4.14
C GLY A 8 -2.35 5.52 -4.27
N GLY A 9 -3.51 5.20 -4.83
CA GLY A 9 -4.58 6.12 -5.19
C GLY A 9 -4.37 6.74 -6.57
N THR A 10 -3.19 7.31 -6.85
CA THR A 10 -2.84 7.92 -8.14
C THR A 10 -1.47 7.46 -8.64
N GLY A 11 -1.15 7.78 -9.90
CA GLY A 11 0.17 7.52 -10.49
C GLY A 11 1.31 8.18 -9.73
N GLY A 12 1.09 9.39 -9.18
CA GLY A 12 2.12 10.16 -8.50
C GLY A 12 2.70 9.48 -7.25
N HIS A 13 1.92 8.64 -6.57
CA HIS A 13 2.41 7.85 -5.44
C HIS A 13 2.78 6.42 -5.83
N LEU A 14 2.16 5.86 -6.86
CA LEU A 14 2.42 4.49 -7.28
C LEU A 14 3.76 4.34 -8.01
N TYR A 15 4.01 5.16 -9.03
CA TYR A 15 5.18 5.00 -9.90
C TYR A 15 6.52 5.18 -9.18
N PRO A 16 6.69 6.11 -8.21
CA PRO A 16 7.90 6.14 -7.39
C PRO A 16 8.14 4.82 -6.62
N GLY A 17 7.06 4.21 -6.11
CA GLY A 17 7.13 2.91 -5.44
C GLY A 17 7.54 1.78 -6.39
N LEU A 18 6.99 1.75 -7.61
CA LEU A 18 7.40 0.79 -8.65
C LEU A 18 8.85 0.97 -9.08
N ALA A 19 9.29 2.21 -9.31
CA ALA A 19 10.67 2.51 -9.66
C ALA A 19 11.65 2.04 -8.57
N LEU A 20 11.29 2.24 -7.29
CA LEU A 20 12.07 1.72 -6.17
C LEU A 20 12.09 0.18 -6.16
N ALA A 21 10.94 -0.47 -6.37
CA ALA A 21 10.85 -1.93 -6.41
C ALA A 21 11.75 -2.53 -7.50
N GLU A 22 11.71 -1.95 -8.70
CA GLU A 22 12.56 -2.38 -9.82
C GLU A 22 14.04 -2.22 -9.51
N GLU A 23 14.44 -1.07 -8.94
CA GLU A 23 15.84 -0.81 -8.61
C GLU A 23 16.35 -1.77 -7.52
N LEU A 24 15.53 -2.06 -6.50
CA LEU A 24 15.87 -3.05 -5.47
C LEU A 24 16.02 -4.45 -6.07
N LYS A 25 15.12 -4.85 -6.97
CA LYS A 25 15.20 -6.13 -7.70
C LYS A 25 16.42 -6.22 -8.60
N LYS A 26 16.82 -5.12 -9.25
CA LYS A 26 18.04 -5.04 -10.08
C LYS A 26 19.30 -5.26 -9.23
N ARG A 27 19.35 -4.70 -8.02
CA ARG A 27 20.50 -4.84 -7.11
C ARG A 27 20.57 -6.21 -6.44
N ASP A 28 19.44 -6.76 -6.01
CA ASP A 28 19.35 -8.13 -5.50
C ASP A 28 18.04 -8.78 -5.97
N PRO A 29 18.10 -9.70 -6.95
CA PRO A 29 16.93 -10.39 -7.49
C PRO A 29 16.13 -11.18 -6.45
N ARG A 30 16.78 -11.57 -5.33
CA ARG A 30 16.15 -12.29 -4.22
C ARG A 30 15.35 -11.37 -3.30
N THR A 31 15.37 -10.06 -3.52
CA THR A 31 14.54 -9.12 -2.77
C THR A 31 13.07 -9.41 -3.01
N GLU A 32 12.33 -9.69 -1.95
CA GLU A 32 10.88 -9.86 -2.01
C GLU A 32 10.22 -8.50 -1.82
N ILE A 33 9.44 -8.06 -2.82
CA ILE A 33 8.69 -6.81 -2.78
C ILE A 33 7.21 -7.15 -2.63
N VAL A 34 6.55 -6.56 -1.64
CA VAL A 34 5.10 -6.61 -1.48
C VAL A 34 4.55 -5.19 -1.41
N PHE A 35 3.61 -4.85 -2.27
CA PHE A 35 2.89 -3.59 -2.19
C PHE A 35 1.75 -3.67 -1.18
N MET A 36 1.46 -2.55 -0.54
CA MET A 36 0.28 -2.37 0.29
C MET A 36 -0.50 -1.15 -0.21
N GLY A 37 -1.76 -1.37 -0.59
CA GLY A 37 -2.55 -0.41 -1.34
C GLY A 37 -4.04 -0.50 -1.03
N THR A 38 -4.85 0.26 -1.75
CA THR A 38 -6.31 0.13 -1.70
C THR A 38 -6.83 -0.69 -2.88
N GLY A 39 -7.98 -1.34 -2.70
CA GLY A 39 -8.64 -2.06 -3.80
C GLY A 39 -9.28 -1.14 -4.86
N HIS A 40 -9.27 0.18 -4.65
CA HIS A 40 -9.97 1.15 -5.49
C HIS A 40 -9.04 2.02 -6.34
N GLY A 41 -7.79 2.20 -5.92
CA GLY A 41 -6.81 2.99 -6.65
C GLY A 41 -6.22 2.26 -7.85
N ILE A 42 -5.43 2.99 -8.64
CA ILE A 42 -4.80 2.42 -9.85
C ILE A 42 -3.82 1.28 -9.53
N GLU A 43 -3.30 1.23 -8.31
CA GLU A 43 -2.38 0.20 -7.81
C GLU A 43 -2.98 -1.20 -7.91
N ALA A 44 -4.29 -1.35 -7.73
CA ALA A 44 -4.98 -2.63 -7.81
C ALA A 44 -4.87 -3.29 -9.18
N ARG A 45 -4.65 -2.51 -10.24
CA ARG A 45 -4.49 -3.01 -11.61
C ARG A 45 -3.03 -3.03 -12.05
N VAL A 46 -2.28 -1.97 -11.74
CA VAL A 46 -0.92 -1.79 -12.25
C VAL A 46 0.05 -2.72 -11.51
N VAL A 47 -0.02 -2.83 -10.19
CA VAL A 47 0.97 -3.61 -9.42
C VAL A 47 0.99 -5.09 -9.81
N PRO A 48 -0.17 -5.80 -9.90
CA PRO A 48 -0.18 -7.18 -10.37
C PRO A 48 0.30 -7.34 -11.81
N ARG A 49 0.02 -6.35 -12.67
CA ARG A 49 0.45 -6.35 -14.08
C ARG A 49 1.97 -6.26 -14.21
N GLU A 50 2.63 -5.49 -13.33
CA GLU A 50 4.09 -5.41 -13.24
C GLU A 50 4.71 -6.63 -12.52
N GLY A 51 3.91 -7.64 -12.15
CA GLY A 51 4.38 -8.89 -11.57
C GLY A 51 4.66 -8.84 -10.06
N TYR A 52 4.22 -7.78 -9.38
CA TYR A 52 4.39 -7.65 -7.93
C TYR A 52 3.16 -8.10 -7.16
N THR A 53 3.38 -8.60 -5.95
CA THR A 53 2.29 -8.94 -5.03
C THR A 53 1.75 -7.66 -4.38
N ILE A 54 0.43 -7.56 -4.24
CA ILE A 54 -0.23 -6.46 -3.52
C ILE A 54 -1.19 -7.00 -2.46
N LYS A 55 -1.13 -6.41 -1.25
CA LYS A 55 -2.09 -6.61 -0.18
C LYS A 55 -2.99 -5.37 -0.10
N PHE A 56 -4.30 -5.59 0.02
CA PHE A 56 -5.27 -4.50 0.05
C PHE A 56 -5.71 -4.21 1.47
N ILE A 57 -5.75 -2.93 1.84
CA ILE A 57 -6.31 -2.46 3.11
C ILE A 57 -7.53 -1.56 2.85
N PRO A 58 -8.53 -1.55 3.75
CA PRO A 58 -9.74 -0.76 3.62
C PRO A 58 -9.51 0.73 3.98
N ALA A 59 -8.51 1.37 3.35
CA ALA A 59 -8.27 2.79 3.50
C ALA A 59 -9.16 3.60 2.55
N GLU A 60 -9.87 4.60 3.09
CA GLU A 60 -10.72 5.53 2.34
C GLU A 60 -10.31 6.98 2.64
N GLY A 61 -10.56 7.88 1.69
CA GLY A 61 -10.22 9.29 1.85
C GLY A 61 -11.06 10.01 2.92
N PHE A 62 -10.41 10.88 3.69
CA PHE A 62 -11.04 11.68 4.75
C PHE A 62 -11.51 13.07 4.29
N VAL A 63 -11.08 13.52 3.11
CA VAL A 63 -11.36 14.87 2.60
C VAL A 63 -12.72 14.91 1.90
N GLY A 64 -13.57 15.88 2.28
CA GLY A 64 -14.86 16.15 1.61
C GLY A 64 -16.05 15.28 2.06
N VAL A 65 -15.92 14.50 3.14
CA VAL A 65 -16.97 13.61 3.62
C VAL A 65 -17.86 14.23 4.71
N SER A 66 -19.16 13.95 4.67
CA SER A 66 -20.14 14.42 5.69
C SER A 66 -19.83 13.88 7.09
N ILE A 67 -20.33 14.53 8.15
CA ILE A 67 -20.12 14.11 9.56
C ILE A 67 -20.46 12.63 9.80
N PHE A 68 -21.54 12.12 9.21
CA PHE A 68 -21.90 10.69 9.29
C PHE A 68 -20.88 9.79 8.61
N LYS A 69 -20.31 10.22 7.46
CA LYS A 69 -19.26 9.48 6.77
C LYS A 69 -17.93 9.53 7.53
N LYS A 70 -17.64 10.57 8.33
CA LYS A 70 -16.44 10.61 9.19
C LYS A 70 -16.38 9.46 10.20
N GLY A 71 -17.51 9.11 10.81
CA GLY A 71 -17.58 7.96 11.72
C GLY A 71 -17.26 6.63 11.02
N ARG A 72 -17.79 6.44 9.81
CA ARG A 72 -17.45 5.28 8.95
C ARG A 72 -15.98 5.29 8.54
N SER A 73 -15.43 6.45 8.15
CA SER A 73 -14.01 6.58 7.78
C SER A 73 -13.10 6.25 8.96
N LEU A 74 -13.46 6.65 10.19
CA LEU A 74 -12.70 6.28 11.38
C LEU A 74 -12.72 4.77 11.63
N TYR A 75 -13.88 4.13 11.51
CA TYR A 75 -13.99 2.68 11.61
C TYR A 75 -13.15 1.94 10.55
N ARG A 76 -13.20 2.42 9.30
CA ARG A 76 -12.41 1.88 8.18
C ARG A 76 -10.91 2.05 8.42
N PHE A 77 -10.49 3.19 8.96
CA PHE A 77 -9.10 3.42 9.35
C PHE A 77 -8.63 2.46 10.45
N LEU A 78 -9.44 2.23 11.49
CA LEU A 78 -9.09 1.24 12.52
C LEU A 78 -9.02 -0.18 11.96
N GLN A 79 -9.89 -0.54 11.00
CA GLN A 79 -9.78 -1.79 10.27
C GLN A 79 -8.49 -1.85 9.44
N ALA A 80 -8.16 -0.78 8.70
CA ALA A 80 -6.96 -0.69 7.89
C ALA A 80 -5.68 -0.85 8.73
N LEU A 81 -5.63 -0.25 9.92
CA LEU A 81 -4.53 -0.45 10.89
C LEU A 81 -4.43 -1.91 11.35
N LYS A 82 -5.55 -2.55 11.66
CA LYS A 82 -5.56 -3.96 12.09
C LYS A 82 -5.10 -4.89 10.98
N GLU A 83 -5.58 -4.69 9.76
CA GLU A 83 -5.24 -5.50 8.60
C GLU A 83 -3.79 -5.28 8.16
N SER A 84 -3.34 -4.03 8.06
CA SER A 84 -1.96 -3.71 7.73
C SER A 84 -1.00 -4.34 8.75
N TYR A 85 -1.31 -4.25 10.04
CA TYR A 85 -0.53 -4.91 11.09
C TYR A 85 -0.51 -6.44 10.92
N GLY A 86 -1.65 -7.05 10.58
CA GLY A 86 -1.74 -8.47 10.25
C GLY A 86 -0.81 -8.88 9.11
N TYR A 87 -0.84 -8.13 8.01
CA TYR A 87 0.04 -8.36 6.86
C TYR A 87 1.52 -8.16 7.17
N LEU A 88 1.86 -7.12 7.94
CA LEU A 88 3.24 -6.90 8.36
C LEU A 88 3.76 -8.05 9.24
N ARG A 89 2.92 -8.64 10.09
CA ARG A 89 3.28 -9.82 10.89
C ARG A 89 3.44 -11.09 10.06
N GLU A 90 2.66 -11.25 9.00
CA GLU A 90 2.74 -12.37 8.04
C GLU A 90 4.00 -12.26 7.19
N ILE A 91 4.23 -11.10 6.57
CA ILE A 91 5.33 -10.83 5.65
C ILE A 91 6.67 -10.77 6.41
N ARG A 92 6.68 -10.19 7.62
CA ARG A 92 7.88 -9.87 8.40
C ARG A 92 8.91 -9.07 7.58
N PRO A 93 8.53 -7.89 7.06
CA PRO A 93 9.45 -7.08 6.28
C PRO A 93 10.56 -6.50 7.15
N GLU A 94 11.72 -6.31 6.53
CA GLU A 94 12.85 -5.60 7.13
C GLU A 94 12.72 -4.09 6.93
N ILE A 95 12.04 -3.67 5.85
CA ILE A 95 11.85 -2.27 5.48
C ILE A 95 10.41 -2.05 5.03
N VAL A 96 9.81 -0.95 5.48
CA VAL A 96 8.53 -0.44 4.97
C VAL A 96 8.76 0.96 4.41
N VAL A 97 8.34 1.20 3.18
CA VAL A 97 8.48 2.49 2.49
C VAL A 97 7.11 3.06 2.17
N GLY A 98 6.83 4.28 2.64
CA GLY A 98 5.63 5.01 2.28
C GLY A 98 5.87 5.88 1.05
N SER A 99 5.18 5.62 -0.06
CA SER A 99 5.25 6.45 -1.27
C SER A 99 4.13 7.49 -1.37
N GLY A 100 3.20 7.51 -0.41
CA GLY A 100 2.13 8.50 -0.28
C GLY A 100 0.72 7.98 -0.60
N GLY A 101 -0.28 8.80 -0.30
CA GLY A 101 -1.71 8.47 -0.43
C GLY A 101 -2.31 7.82 0.82
N TYR A 102 -3.63 7.62 0.82
CA TYR A 102 -4.37 7.06 1.97
C TYR A 102 -3.97 5.62 2.32
N ALA A 103 -3.36 4.89 1.39
CA ALA A 103 -2.80 3.56 1.67
C ALA A 103 -1.54 3.59 2.55
N SER A 104 -0.89 4.75 2.69
CA SER A 104 0.30 4.96 3.53
C SER A 104 -0.01 5.66 4.86
N LEU A 105 -1.29 5.92 5.12
CA LEU A 105 -1.82 6.55 6.34
C LEU A 105 -2.25 5.51 7.37
#